data_AF-A0A544T311-F1
#
_entry.id   AF-A0A544T311-F1
#
_cell.length_a   1.000
_cell.length_b   1.000
_cell.length_c   1.000
_cell.angle_alpha   90.00
_cell.angle_beta   90.00
_cell.angle_gamma   90.00
#
_symmetry.space_group_name_H-M   'P 1'
#
loop_
_entity.id
_entity.type
_entity.pdbx_description
1 polymer ?
#
loop_
_entity_poly.entity_id
_entity_poly.type
_entity_poly.pdbx_seq_one_letter_code
_entity_poly.pdbx_strand_id
1 'polypeptide(L)'
;MKEKTFGLKKEPINITLQKIESVFIYEKIEIELELKNWIKENNKLRVQLKEETKKFINKQEDQTLWDLGKERMSKIAYHLEKQKEMEIQEIGKSLSEENKLIQLQIEEIELEIQSTERLYTKMFKEIAKIVEQLEKEGSHLEAGYSSKKYNVQVNSMHKSVETNLKDDSLLIEEEIQLQNHEKSIGESKQKAENILGSIQKNDTSETKSEEVDEAILPTEDSLIHQINSIKSQYIVGKMTGKDLYDAQGNLIISKSKVITSRVVNRAHREGKLAELIVNMKISGLGED
;
A
#
# COMPACT_ATOMS: atom_id res chain seq x y z
N MET A 1 47.07 85.47 -58.03
CA MET A 1 47.87 84.35 -58.62
C MET A 1 47.37 82.94 -58.26
N LYS A 2 46.13 82.72 -57.79
CA LYS A 2 45.65 81.37 -57.42
C LYS A 2 44.80 80.65 -58.50
N GLU A 3 44.58 81.27 -59.66
CA GLU A 3 43.68 80.72 -60.69
C GLU A 3 44.36 79.83 -61.75
N LYS A 4 45.69 79.65 -61.70
CA LYS A 4 46.42 78.92 -62.76
C LYS A 4 46.90 77.50 -62.40
N THR A 5 46.67 77.01 -61.18
CA THR A 5 47.28 75.74 -60.75
C THR A 5 46.55 74.47 -61.19
N PHE A 6 45.33 74.54 -61.72
CA PHE A 6 44.58 73.33 -62.10
C PHE A 6 44.05 73.29 -63.54
N GLY A 7 44.31 74.30 -64.39
CA GLY A 7 44.05 74.25 -65.84
C GLY A 7 42.59 74.04 -66.28
N LEU A 8 41.65 73.81 -65.36
CA LEU A 8 40.24 73.55 -65.63
C LEU A 8 39.43 74.84 -65.47
N LYS A 9 38.55 75.12 -66.45
CA LYS A 9 37.58 76.22 -66.36
C LYS A 9 36.61 75.91 -65.21
N LYS A 10 36.32 76.90 -64.36
CA LYS A 10 35.43 76.77 -63.18
C LYS A 10 34.00 76.35 -63.54
N GLU A 11 33.54 76.77 -64.72
CA GLU A 11 32.17 76.56 -65.19
C GLU A 11 31.77 75.08 -65.37
N PRO A 12 32.51 74.25 -66.13
CA PRO A 12 32.18 72.83 -66.27
C PRO A 12 32.21 72.06 -64.94
N ILE A 13 33.09 72.44 -63.99
CA ILE A 13 33.14 71.83 -62.65
C ILE A 13 31.84 72.13 -61.90
N ASN A 14 31.38 73.38 -61.92
CA ASN A 14 30.15 73.77 -61.24
C ASN A 14 28.93 73.04 -61.82
N ILE A 15 28.86 72.90 -63.15
CA ILE A 15 27.81 72.13 -63.82
C ILE A 15 27.84 70.66 -63.38
N THR A 16 29.03 70.04 -63.30
CA THR A 16 29.13 68.65 -62.82
C THR A 16 28.72 68.51 -61.36
N LEU A 17 29.08 69.45 -60.50
CA LEU A 17 28.68 69.45 -59.09
C LEU A 17 27.17 69.59 -58.93
N GLN A 18 26.54 70.51 -59.67
CA GLN A 18 25.07 70.67 -59.66
C GLN A 18 24.36 69.40 -60.14
N LYS A 19 24.88 68.74 -61.18
CA LYS A 19 24.35 67.45 -61.64
C LYS A 19 24.46 66.38 -60.56
N ILE A 20 25.63 66.24 -59.95
CA ILE A 20 25.86 65.29 -58.87
C ILE A 20 24.93 65.57 -57.69
N GLU A 21 24.78 66.84 -57.29
CA GLU A 21 23.88 67.26 -56.22
C GLU A 21 22.41 66.92 -56.55
N SER A 22 21.96 67.17 -57.78
CA SER A 22 20.61 66.81 -58.21
C SER A 22 20.35 65.30 -58.18
N VAL A 23 21.34 64.49 -58.56
CA VAL A 23 21.26 63.02 -58.49
C VAL A 23 21.16 62.58 -57.03
N PHE A 24 22.01 63.09 -56.14
CA PHE A 24 21.94 62.76 -54.72
C PHE A 24 20.63 63.19 -54.06
N ILE A 25 20.07 64.34 -54.43
CA ILE A 25 18.76 64.78 -53.93
C ILE A 25 17.67 63.81 -54.40
N TYR A 26 17.70 63.40 -55.67
CA TYR A 26 16.71 62.48 -56.22
C TYR A 26 16.79 61.10 -55.56
N GLU A 27 17.99 60.51 -55.47
CA GLU A 27 18.23 59.24 -54.79
C GLU A 27 17.81 59.29 -53.32
N LYS A 28 18.11 60.40 -52.62
CA LYS A 28 17.68 60.59 -51.23
C LYS A 28 16.16 60.57 -51.10
N ILE A 29 15.44 61.28 -51.97
CA ILE A 29 13.97 61.31 -51.97
C ILE A 29 13.39 59.92 -52.27
N GLU A 30 13.99 59.20 -53.22
CA GLU A 30 13.59 57.83 -53.58
C GLU A 30 13.74 56.88 -52.38
N ILE A 31 14.90 56.89 -51.72
CA ILE A 31 15.16 56.07 -50.52
C ILE A 31 14.20 56.43 -49.37
N GLU A 32 13.91 57.72 -49.16
CA GLU A 32 12.95 58.15 -48.13
C GLU A 32 11.52 57.65 -48.41
N LEU A 33 11.12 57.61 -49.68
CA LEU A 33 9.82 57.06 -50.10
C LEU A 33 9.76 55.54 -49.88
N GLU A 34 10.79 54.81 -50.27
CA GLU A 34 10.88 53.37 -50.03
C GLU A 34 10.84 53.04 -48.55
N LEU A 35 11.63 53.75 -47.73
CA LEU A 35 11.65 53.57 -46.27
C LEU A 35 10.26 53.79 -45.66
N LYS A 36 9.54 54.82 -46.11
CA LYS A 36 8.17 55.09 -45.64
C LYS A 36 7.20 53.97 -46.03
N ASN A 37 7.36 53.36 -47.20
CA ASN A 37 6.56 52.21 -47.62
C ASN A 37 6.87 50.98 -46.78
N TRP A 38 8.15 50.67 -46.55
CA TRP A 38 8.58 49.58 -45.68
C TRP A 38 8.04 49.73 -44.24
N ILE A 39 8.04 50.95 -43.69
CA ILE A 39 7.49 51.21 -42.35
C ILE A 39 5.97 50.94 -42.31
N LYS A 40 5.23 51.36 -43.34
CA LYS A 40 3.78 51.09 -43.44
C LYS A 40 3.50 49.60 -43.53
N GLU A 41 4.25 48.88 -44.36
CA GLU A 41 4.10 47.43 -44.51
C GLU A 41 4.44 46.68 -43.23
N ASN A 42 5.54 47.03 -42.55
CA ASN A 42 5.90 46.43 -41.27
C ASN A 42 4.83 46.66 -40.20
N ASN A 43 4.26 47.87 -40.13
CA ASN A 43 3.15 48.16 -39.22
C ASN A 43 1.90 47.34 -39.56
N LYS A 44 1.57 47.17 -40.85
CA LYS A 44 0.46 46.31 -41.29
C LYS A 44 0.69 44.85 -40.88
N LEU A 45 1.89 44.31 -41.13
CA LEU A 45 2.27 42.96 -40.73
C LEU A 45 2.20 42.77 -39.21
N ARG A 46 2.66 43.74 -38.42
CA ARG A 46 2.56 43.71 -36.95
C ARG A 46 1.11 43.65 -36.46
N VAL A 47 0.19 44.36 -37.11
CA VAL A 47 -1.24 44.30 -36.77
C VAL A 47 -1.81 42.93 -37.12
N GLN A 48 -1.54 42.43 -38.32
CA GLN A 48 -1.99 41.10 -38.76
C GLN A 48 -1.48 39.99 -37.83
N LEU A 49 -0.21 40.06 -37.42
CA LEU A 49 0.39 39.09 -36.50
C LEU A 49 -0.31 39.11 -35.15
N LYS A 50 -0.62 40.30 -34.59
CA LYS A 50 -1.39 40.42 -33.35
C LYS A 50 -2.81 39.86 -33.47
N GLU A 51 -3.47 40.04 -34.61
CA GLU A 51 -4.81 39.51 -34.84
C GLU A 51 -4.81 37.98 -34.95
N GLU A 52 -3.86 37.40 -35.69
CA GLU A 52 -3.70 35.95 -35.80
C GLU A 52 -3.32 35.32 -34.45
N THR A 53 -2.42 35.95 -33.68
CA THR A 53 -2.11 35.49 -32.31
C THR A 53 -3.34 35.54 -31.40
N LYS A 54 -4.18 36.58 -31.49
CA LYS A 54 -5.45 36.63 -30.73
C LYS A 54 -6.43 35.54 -31.15
N LYS A 55 -6.54 35.27 -32.46
CA LYS A 55 -7.37 34.17 -32.97
C LYS A 55 -6.86 32.80 -32.50
N PHE A 56 -5.54 32.62 -32.43
CA PHE A 56 -4.91 31.41 -31.94
C PHE A 56 -5.16 31.21 -30.44
N ILE A 57 -4.92 32.24 -29.62
CA ILE A 57 -5.19 32.21 -28.17
C ILE A 57 -6.67 31.98 -27.87
N ASN A 58 -7.58 32.55 -28.68
CA ASN A 58 -9.02 32.33 -28.52
C ASN A 58 -9.51 31.01 -29.15
N LYS A 59 -8.71 30.33 -29.98
CA LYS A 59 -9.06 29.03 -30.56
C LYS A 59 -8.67 27.93 -29.58
N GLN A 60 -9.59 27.65 -28.67
CA GLN A 60 -10.15 26.31 -28.41
C GLN A 60 -9.23 25.16 -27.90
N GLU A 61 -7.91 25.26 -27.99
CA GLU A 61 -7.00 24.19 -27.57
C GLU A 61 -6.98 24.05 -26.04
N ASP A 62 -6.98 25.16 -25.31
CA ASP A 62 -7.02 25.12 -23.84
C ASP A 62 -8.37 24.60 -23.33
N GLN A 63 -9.47 24.94 -24.01
CA GLN A 63 -10.80 24.48 -23.62
C GLN A 63 -10.98 22.98 -23.91
N THR A 64 -10.53 22.50 -25.08
CA THR A 64 -10.66 21.08 -25.44
C THR A 64 -9.74 20.21 -24.59
N LEU A 65 -8.53 20.66 -24.25
CA LEU A 65 -7.64 19.95 -23.34
C LEU A 65 -8.20 19.90 -21.92
N TRP A 66 -8.78 21.01 -21.45
CA TRP A 66 -9.44 21.06 -20.13
C TRP A 66 -10.64 20.12 -20.06
N ASP A 67 -11.49 20.12 -21.08
CA ASP A 67 -12.67 19.26 -21.14
C ASP A 67 -12.27 17.78 -21.21
N LEU A 68 -11.24 17.44 -22.01
CA LEU A 68 -10.67 16.08 -22.06
C LEU A 68 -10.06 15.68 -20.70
N GLY A 69 -9.35 16.61 -20.04
CA GLY A 69 -8.80 16.41 -18.71
C GLY A 69 -9.90 16.11 -17.69
N LYS A 70 -10.99 16.89 -17.72
CA LYS A 70 -12.16 16.70 -16.87
C LYS A 70 -12.83 15.35 -17.11
N GLU A 71 -13.05 14.96 -18.37
CA GLU A 71 -13.62 13.66 -18.71
C GLU A 71 -12.76 12.50 -18.19
N ARG A 72 -11.44 12.57 -18.40
CA ARG A 72 -10.50 11.54 -17.91
C ARG A 72 -10.47 11.47 -16.39
N MET A 73 -10.42 12.61 -15.70
CA MET A 73 -10.48 12.65 -14.23
C MET A 73 -11.78 12.05 -13.70
N SER A 74 -12.92 12.33 -14.34
CA SER A 74 -14.20 11.72 -13.97
C SER A 74 -14.21 10.20 -14.16
N LYS A 75 -13.64 9.68 -15.25
CA LYS A 75 -13.50 8.24 -15.48
C LYS A 75 -12.60 7.58 -14.43
N ILE A 76 -11.45 8.18 -14.14
CA ILE A 76 -10.52 7.69 -13.11
C ILE A 76 -11.22 7.67 -11.74
N ALA A 77 -11.90 8.76 -11.36
CA ALA A 77 -12.64 8.83 -10.11
C ALA A 77 -13.72 7.75 -10.01
N TYR A 78 -14.45 7.51 -11.10
CA TYR A 78 -15.45 6.44 -11.17
C TYR A 78 -14.82 5.05 -10.97
N HIS A 79 -13.70 4.75 -11.63
CA HIS A 79 -13.01 3.47 -11.47
C HIS A 79 -12.48 3.26 -10.04
N LEU A 80 -11.92 4.32 -9.43
CA LEU A 80 -11.44 4.27 -8.06
C LEU A 80 -12.58 4.03 -7.06
N GLU A 81 -13.73 4.70 -7.23
CA GLU A 81 -14.88 4.48 -6.35
C GLU A 81 -15.43 3.05 -6.51
N LYS A 82 -15.52 2.55 -7.74
CA LYS A 82 -15.94 1.17 -8.02
C LYS A 82 -14.98 0.15 -7.41
N GLN A 83 -13.67 0.38 -7.50
CA GLN A 83 -12.66 -0.49 -6.88
C GLN A 83 -12.82 -0.51 -5.37
N LYS A 84 -12.94 0.67 -4.75
CA LYS A 84 -13.18 0.80 -3.31
C LYS A 84 -14.45 0.07 -2.86
N GLU A 85 -15.54 0.16 -3.62
CA GLU A 85 -16.78 -0.60 -3.32
C GLU A 85 -16.57 -2.12 -3.36
N MET A 86 -15.81 -2.63 -4.34
CA MET A 86 -15.49 -4.05 -4.44
C MET A 86 -14.62 -4.51 -3.26
N GLU A 87 -13.57 -3.76 -2.91
CA GLU A 87 -12.70 -4.07 -1.77
C GLU A 87 -13.48 -4.05 -0.44
N ILE A 88 -14.36 -3.07 -0.23
CA ILE A 88 -15.23 -3.01 0.96
C ILE A 88 -16.16 -4.23 1.01
N GLN A 89 -16.74 -4.63 -0.12
CA GLN A 89 -17.61 -5.79 -0.18
C GLN A 89 -16.87 -7.10 0.13
N GLU A 90 -15.64 -7.25 -0.37
CA GLU A 90 -14.79 -8.40 -0.11
C GLU A 90 -14.38 -8.48 1.36
N ILE A 91 -13.92 -7.38 1.95
CA ILE A 91 -13.63 -7.27 3.39
C ILE A 91 -14.89 -7.62 4.20
N GLY A 92 -16.05 -7.11 3.80
CA GLY A 92 -17.33 -7.40 4.47
C GLY A 92 -17.70 -8.88 4.44
N LYS A 93 -17.45 -9.57 3.32
CA LYS A 93 -17.66 -11.02 3.20
C LYS A 93 -16.68 -11.80 4.08
N SER A 94 -15.39 -11.48 4.02
CA SER A 94 -14.35 -12.12 4.84
C SER A 94 -14.66 -11.98 6.33
N LEU A 95 -15.02 -10.77 6.80
CA LEU A 95 -15.41 -10.54 8.19
C LEU A 95 -16.69 -11.29 8.57
N SER A 96 -17.65 -11.41 7.66
CA SER A 96 -18.87 -12.20 7.92
C SER A 96 -18.56 -13.69 8.09
N GLU A 97 -17.63 -14.24 7.31
CA GLU A 97 -17.20 -15.63 7.40
C GLU A 97 -16.39 -15.89 8.67
N GLU A 98 -15.46 -15.00 9.01
CA GLU A 98 -14.69 -15.07 10.26
C GLU A 98 -15.60 -14.99 11.49
N ASN A 99 -16.59 -14.10 11.49
CA ASN A 99 -17.58 -14.02 12.56
C ASN A 99 -18.40 -15.32 12.71
N LYS A 100 -18.75 -15.99 11.61
CA LYS A 100 -19.43 -17.30 11.68
C LYS A 100 -18.53 -18.36 12.28
N LEU A 101 -17.24 -18.36 11.95
CA LEU A 101 -16.28 -19.30 12.52
C LEU A 101 -16.11 -19.08 14.03
N ILE A 102 -15.97 -17.82 14.46
CA ILE A 102 -15.89 -17.47 15.89
C ILE A 102 -17.16 -17.91 16.61
N GLN A 103 -18.36 -17.72 16.03
CA GLN A 103 -19.61 -18.19 16.62
C GLN A 103 -19.63 -19.71 16.80
N LEU A 104 -19.17 -20.48 15.81
CA LEU A 104 -19.08 -21.94 15.91
C LEU A 104 -18.10 -22.38 17.00
N GLN A 105 -16.96 -21.68 17.16
CA GLN A 105 -16.00 -21.97 18.23
C GLN A 105 -16.56 -21.66 19.62
N ILE A 106 -17.32 -20.57 19.77
CA ILE A 106 -18.01 -20.26 21.02
C ILE A 106 -19.00 -21.39 21.38
N GLU A 107 -19.79 -21.84 20.42
CA GLU A 107 -20.74 -22.95 20.62
C GLU A 107 -20.03 -24.26 21.02
N GLU A 108 -18.88 -24.57 20.40
CA GLU A 108 -18.06 -25.73 20.78
C GLU A 108 -17.57 -25.65 22.24
N ILE A 109 -17.05 -24.48 22.65
CA ILE A 109 -16.57 -24.26 24.01
C ILE A 109 -17.72 -24.33 25.02
N GLU A 110 -18.90 -23.79 24.70
CA GLU A 110 -20.08 -23.88 25.56
C GLU A 110 -20.52 -25.34 25.79
N LEU A 111 -20.45 -26.18 24.75
CA LEU A 111 -20.72 -27.62 24.89
C LEU A 111 -19.69 -28.33 25.75
N GLU A 112 -18.40 -28.00 25.62
CA GLU A 112 -17.33 -28.53 26.46
C GLU A 112 -17.55 -28.16 27.94
N ILE A 113 -17.88 -26.89 28.20
CA ILE A 113 -18.21 -26.40 29.55
C ILE A 113 -19.36 -27.24 30.14
N GLN A 114 -20.47 -27.39 29.41
CA GLN A 114 -21.62 -28.18 29.89
C GLN A 114 -21.25 -29.64 30.17
N SER A 115 -20.40 -30.24 29.34
CA SER A 115 -19.90 -31.60 29.57
C SER A 115 -19.11 -31.71 30.88
N THR A 116 -18.19 -30.76 31.13
CA THR A 116 -17.41 -30.71 32.37
C THR A 116 -18.28 -30.46 33.60
N GLU A 117 -19.28 -29.59 33.52
CA GLU A 117 -20.24 -29.34 34.61
C GLU A 117 -21.02 -30.60 35.00
N ARG A 118 -21.44 -31.40 34.01
CA ARG A 118 -22.10 -32.69 34.26
C ARG A 118 -21.15 -33.68 34.95
N LEU A 119 -19.90 -33.76 34.52
CA LEU A 119 -18.89 -34.61 35.15
C LEU A 119 -18.68 -34.23 36.62
N TYR A 120 -18.50 -32.94 36.91
CA TYR A 120 -18.38 -32.45 38.28
C TYR A 120 -19.62 -32.78 39.11
N THR A 121 -20.82 -32.61 38.55
CA THR A 121 -22.07 -32.97 39.23
C THR A 121 -22.12 -34.46 39.61
N LYS A 122 -21.64 -35.35 38.73
CA LYS A 122 -21.54 -36.79 39.04
C LYS A 122 -20.55 -37.05 40.18
N MET A 123 -19.35 -36.46 40.11
CA MET A 123 -18.35 -36.58 41.19
C MET A 123 -18.88 -36.07 42.54
N PHE A 124 -19.56 -34.93 42.56
CA PHE A 124 -20.14 -34.40 43.80
C PHE A 124 -21.23 -35.30 44.37
N LYS A 125 -22.06 -35.93 43.53
CA LYS A 125 -23.04 -36.93 43.97
C LYS A 125 -22.35 -38.16 44.60
N GLU A 126 -21.26 -38.64 44.03
CA GLU A 126 -20.48 -39.76 44.60
C GLU A 126 -19.87 -39.41 45.95
N ILE A 127 -19.25 -38.23 46.06
CA ILE A 127 -18.71 -37.72 47.32
C ILE A 127 -19.83 -37.61 48.38
N ALA A 128 -21.00 -37.07 48.01
CA ALA A 128 -22.13 -36.96 48.92
C ALA A 128 -22.59 -38.33 49.45
N LYS A 129 -22.65 -39.36 48.60
CA LYS A 129 -22.97 -40.74 49.01
C LYS A 129 -21.95 -41.31 50.00
N ILE A 130 -20.65 -41.07 49.76
CA ILE A 130 -19.58 -41.52 50.67
C ILE A 130 -19.72 -40.84 52.03
N VAL A 131 -19.98 -39.53 52.05
CA VAL A 131 -20.20 -38.78 53.31
C VAL A 131 -21.40 -39.32 54.07
N GLU A 132 -22.53 -39.56 53.39
CA GLU A 132 -23.75 -40.12 54.03
C GLU A 132 -23.52 -41.53 54.61
N GLN A 133 -22.72 -42.36 53.94
CA GLN A 133 -22.32 -43.68 54.44
C GLN A 133 -21.47 -43.57 55.72
N LEU A 134 -20.49 -42.66 55.73
CA LEU A 134 -19.64 -42.42 56.90
C LEU A 134 -20.43 -41.90 58.11
N GLU A 135 -21.43 -41.04 57.89
CA GLU A 135 -22.32 -40.56 58.96
C GLU A 135 -23.17 -41.70 59.54
N LYS A 136 -23.70 -42.59 58.70
CA LYS A 136 -24.46 -43.77 59.15
C LYS A 136 -23.59 -44.72 59.98
N GLU A 137 -22.36 -44.98 59.56
CA GLU A 137 -21.43 -45.84 60.29
C GLU A 137 -20.99 -45.22 61.64
N GLY A 138 -20.78 -43.89 61.68
CA GLY A 138 -20.40 -43.17 62.91
C GLY A 138 -21.48 -43.22 64.00
N SER A 139 -22.77 -43.18 63.62
CA SER A 139 -23.89 -43.19 64.57
C SER A 139 -24.04 -44.51 65.36
N HIS A 140 -23.45 -45.61 64.89
CA HIS A 140 -23.50 -46.90 65.59
C HIS A 140 -22.46 -47.07 66.70
N LEU A 141 -21.47 -46.17 66.79
CA LEU A 141 -20.36 -46.28 67.76
C LEU A 141 -20.61 -45.55 69.09
N GLU A 142 -21.64 -44.71 69.22
CA GLU A 142 -21.92 -43.99 70.48
C GLU A 142 -22.73 -44.80 71.52
N ALA A 143 -23.26 -45.98 71.18
CA ALA A 143 -24.09 -46.75 72.10
C ALA A 143 -23.35 -47.79 72.96
N GLY A 144 -22.02 -47.92 72.86
CA GLY A 144 -21.31 -48.95 73.63
C GLY A 144 -19.80 -48.81 73.76
N TYR A 145 -19.38 -48.59 75.01
CA TYR A 145 -18.09 -48.96 75.63
C TYR A 145 -17.02 -47.87 75.83
N SER A 146 -17.05 -47.34 77.07
CA SER A 146 -15.98 -47.52 78.06
C SER A 146 -14.66 -48.07 77.53
N SER A 147 -13.69 -47.15 77.39
CA SER A 147 -12.25 -47.29 77.63
C SER A 147 -11.68 -48.72 77.57
N LYS A 148 -11.06 -49.06 76.44
CA LYS A 148 -9.81 -49.84 76.44
C LYS A 148 -9.05 -49.72 75.12
N LYS A 149 -7.79 -49.31 75.26
CA LYS A 149 -6.71 -49.28 74.27
C LYS A 149 -6.64 -50.55 73.41
N TYR A 150 -6.71 -50.41 72.08
CA TYR A 150 -6.04 -51.23 71.05
C TYR A 150 -6.00 -50.36 69.77
N ASN A 151 -4.88 -50.00 69.16
CA ASN A 151 -3.80 -50.74 68.49
C ASN A 151 -4.22 -51.43 67.17
N VAL A 152 -3.96 -50.71 66.06
CA VAL A 152 -3.51 -51.14 64.72
C VAL A 152 -4.22 -52.34 64.07
N GLN A 153 -5.06 -52.05 63.05
CA GLN A 153 -5.04 -52.79 61.77
C GLN A 153 -5.81 -52.03 60.68
N VAL A 154 -5.10 -51.45 59.71
CA VAL A 154 -5.65 -50.66 58.57
C VAL A 154 -5.70 -51.50 57.27
N ASN A 155 -5.81 -52.82 57.38
CA ASN A 155 -5.73 -53.73 56.22
C ASN A 155 -7.00 -54.59 56.08
N SER A 156 -8.08 -54.05 55.49
CA SER A 156 -9.12 -54.89 54.85
C SER A 156 -10.19 -54.13 54.03
N MET A 157 -10.18 -52.81 53.97
CA MET A 157 -11.36 -52.04 53.51
C MET A 157 -11.49 -51.85 51.97
N HIS A 158 -10.83 -52.68 51.16
CA HIS A 158 -10.88 -52.56 49.68
C HIS A 158 -11.78 -53.58 48.96
N LYS A 159 -12.52 -54.47 49.67
CA LYS A 159 -13.13 -55.66 49.02
C LYS A 159 -14.67 -55.77 49.02
N SER A 160 -15.41 -54.75 49.46
CA SER A 160 -16.88 -54.86 49.64
C SER A 160 -17.73 -53.82 48.91
N VAL A 161 -17.20 -53.08 47.94
CA VAL A 161 -17.96 -52.04 47.22
C VAL A 161 -18.68 -52.55 45.95
N GLU A 162 -18.43 -53.80 45.50
CA GLU A 162 -18.89 -54.25 44.17
C GLU A 162 -20.37 -54.70 44.04
N THR A 163 -21.21 -54.73 45.08
CA THR A 163 -22.49 -55.48 45.00
C THR A 163 -23.80 -54.70 45.07
N ASN A 164 -23.82 -53.36 45.02
CA ASN A 164 -25.07 -52.57 45.11
C ASN A 164 -25.28 -51.56 43.96
N LEU A 165 -25.29 -52.06 42.71
CA LEU A 165 -25.57 -51.27 41.48
C LEU A 165 -26.79 -51.79 40.69
N LYS A 166 -27.84 -52.27 41.36
CA LYS A 166 -29.04 -52.81 40.66
C LYS A 166 -30.16 -51.80 40.44
N ASP A 167 -29.99 -50.53 40.82
CA ASP A 167 -31.01 -49.48 40.66
C ASP A 167 -30.57 -48.36 39.70
N ASP A 168 -29.82 -48.74 38.65
CA ASP A 168 -29.16 -47.85 37.68
C ASP A 168 -29.98 -47.54 36.42
N SER A 169 -31.29 -47.83 36.39
CA SER A 169 -32.10 -47.58 35.18
C SER A 169 -32.16 -46.09 34.77
N LEU A 170 -31.95 -45.16 35.71
CA LEU A 170 -31.86 -43.72 35.45
C LEU A 170 -30.50 -43.26 34.92
N LEU A 171 -29.41 -44.02 35.13
CA LEU A 171 -28.09 -43.67 34.58
C LEU A 171 -27.97 -44.04 33.10
N ILE A 172 -28.70 -45.08 32.66
CA ILE A 172 -28.66 -45.56 31.27
C ILE A 172 -29.27 -44.53 30.30
N GLU A 173 -30.34 -43.84 30.69
CA GLU A 173 -30.94 -42.79 29.85
C GLU A 173 -30.02 -41.56 29.72
N GLU A 174 -29.28 -41.20 30.78
CA GLU A 174 -28.32 -40.08 30.75
C GLU A 174 -27.07 -40.43 29.90
N GLU A 175 -26.65 -41.69 29.90
CA GLU A 175 -25.52 -42.17 29.10
C GLU A 175 -25.87 -42.28 27.60
N ILE A 176 -27.11 -42.64 27.26
CA ILE A 176 -27.62 -42.61 25.87
C ILE A 176 -27.72 -41.18 25.34
N GLN A 177 -28.05 -40.19 26.18
CA GLN A 177 -28.03 -38.78 25.79
C GLN A 177 -26.61 -38.26 25.54
N LEU A 178 -25.61 -38.75 26.30
CA LEU A 178 -24.20 -38.38 26.10
C LEU A 178 -23.62 -38.93 24.79
N GLN A 179 -23.90 -40.20 24.45
CA GLN A 179 -23.44 -40.78 23.18
C GLN A 179 -24.05 -40.09 21.95
N ASN A 180 -25.30 -39.64 22.03
CA ASN A 180 -25.92 -38.86 20.96
C ASN A 180 -25.32 -37.45 20.84
N HIS A 181 -24.86 -36.86 21.96
CA HIS A 181 -24.20 -35.55 21.96
C HIS A 181 -22.78 -35.60 21.40
N GLU A 182 -22.00 -36.64 21.70
CA GLU A 182 -20.65 -36.83 21.12
C GLU A 182 -20.72 -37.01 19.60
N LYS A 183 -21.75 -37.69 19.10
CA LYS A 183 -21.99 -37.84 17.66
C LYS A 183 -22.30 -36.51 16.98
N SER A 184 -23.09 -35.65 17.63
CA SER A 184 -23.40 -34.30 17.17
C SER A 184 -22.15 -33.40 17.11
N ILE A 185 -21.26 -33.49 18.12
CA ILE A 185 -20.00 -32.73 18.16
C ILE A 185 -19.06 -33.12 17.00
N GLY A 186 -19.01 -34.40 16.65
CA GLY A 186 -18.22 -34.88 15.51
C GLY A 186 -18.68 -34.31 14.16
N GLU A 187 -20.00 -34.16 13.95
CA GLU A 187 -20.57 -33.58 12.74
C GLU A 187 -20.29 -32.07 12.64
N SER A 188 -20.33 -31.34 13.77
CA SER A 188 -19.98 -29.92 13.82
C SER A 188 -18.51 -29.65 13.50
N LYS A 189 -17.57 -30.50 13.98
CA LYS A 189 -16.14 -30.40 13.64
C LYS A 189 -15.87 -30.60 12.15
N GLN A 190 -16.45 -31.63 11.54
CA GLN A 190 -16.29 -31.85 10.10
C GLN A 190 -16.86 -30.71 9.26
N LYS A 191 -17.94 -30.06 9.73
CA LYS A 191 -18.53 -28.91 9.05
C LYS A 191 -17.62 -27.68 9.15
N ALA A 192 -17.01 -27.43 10.31
CA ALA A 192 -16.04 -26.35 10.51
C ALA A 192 -14.76 -26.57 9.67
N GLU A 193 -14.22 -27.79 9.63
CA GLU A 193 -13.05 -28.13 8.80
C GLU A 193 -13.34 -28.00 7.29
N ASN A 194 -14.53 -28.38 6.84
CA ASN A 194 -14.93 -28.19 5.43
C ASN A 194 -15.09 -26.71 5.05
N ILE A 195 -15.55 -25.86 5.98
CA ILE A 195 -15.59 -24.40 5.77
C ILE A 195 -14.16 -23.85 5.69
N LEU A 196 -13.26 -24.27 6.59
CA LEU A 196 -11.86 -23.83 6.59
C LEU A 196 -11.12 -24.26 5.31
N GLY A 197 -11.39 -25.48 4.82
CA GLY A 197 -10.80 -26.02 3.59
C GLY A 197 -11.35 -25.40 2.29
N SER A 198 -12.54 -24.80 2.32
CA SER A 198 -13.12 -24.10 1.16
C SER A 198 -12.68 -22.63 1.07
N ILE A 199 -12.37 -22.00 2.19
CA ILE A 199 -11.74 -20.66 2.24
C ILE A 199 -10.34 -20.68 1.59
N GLN A 200 -9.59 -21.79 1.67
CA GLN A 200 -8.27 -21.92 1.03
C GLN A 200 -8.29 -22.29 -0.46
N LYS A 201 -9.44 -22.57 -1.08
CA LYS A 201 -9.50 -23.15 -2.44
C LYS A 201 -10.21 -22.31 -3.51
N ASN A 202 -10.75 -21.14 -3.17
CA ASN A 202 -11.55 -20.34 -4.11
C ASN A 202 -10.78 -19.26 -4.89
N ASP A 203 -9.45 -19.17 -4.78
CA ASP A 203 -8.62 -18.23 -5.57
C ASP A 203 -8.18 -18.75 -6.95
N THR A 204 -8.73 -19.86 -7.45
CA THR A 204 -8.36 -20.37 -8.78
C THR A 204 -9.57 -20.96 -9.51
N SER A 205 -10.42 -20.10 -10.09
CA SER A 205 -11.31 -20.52 -11.18
C SER A 205 -11.31 -19.52 -12.33
N GLU A 206 -11.07 -20.08 -13.51
CA GLU A 206 -10.75 -19.44 -14.78
C GLU A 206 -11.89 -18.57 -15.33
N THR A 207 -11.58 -17.32 -15.65
CA THR A 207 -12.33 -16.57 -16.67
C THR A 207 -11.32 -15.99 -17.67
N LYS A 208 -11.32 -16.56 -18.88
CA LYS A 208 -10.51 -16.10 -20.01
C LYS A 208 -11.04 -14.75 -20.53
N SER A 209 -10.35 -13.67 -20.20
CA SER A 209 -10.24 -12.49 -21.07
C SER A 209 -9.15 -11.54 -20.55
N GLU A 210 -8.15 -11.36 -21.39
CA GLU A 210 -7.03 -10.40 -21.42
C GLU A 210 -7.26 -9.08 -20.66
N GLU A 211 -6.60 -8.92 -19.51
CA GLU A 211 -5.46 -8.00 -19.28
C GLU A 211 -4.97 -8.20 -17.84
N VAL A 212 -3.65 -8.16 -17.68
CA VAL A 212 -2.86 -8.83 -16.65
C VAL A 212 -2.74 -7.98 -15.40
N ASP A 213 -3.33 -8.43 -14.29
CA ASP A 213 -2.95 -8.01 -12.93
C ASP A 213 -3.11 -9.22 -12.00
N GLU A 214 -2.07 -10.05 -11.98
CA GLU A 214 -1.98 -11.25 -11.15
C GLU A 214 -1.36 -10.86 -9.81
N ALA A 215 -2.11 -11.07 -8.72
CA ALA A 215 -1.67 -10.91 -7.34
C ALA A 215 -0.63 -12.00 -7.02
N ILE A 216 0.62 -11.71 -7.40
CA ILE A 216 1.80 -12.50 -7.09
C ILE A 216 2.04 -12.37 -5.58
N LEU A 217 1.90 -13.48 -4.83
CA LEU A 217 2.59 -13.68 -3.55
C LEU A 217 3.98 -13.08 -3.70
N PRO A 218 4.38 -12.06 -2.93
CA PRO A 218 5.56 -11.28 -3.24
C PRO A 218 6.75 -12.24 -3.24
N THR A 219 7.17 -12.60 -4.45
CA THR A 219 8.38 -13.38 -4.65
C THR A 219 9.51 -12.62 -3.98
N GLU A 220 10.52 -13.32 -3.49
CA GLU A 220 11.67 -12.65 -2.85
C GLU A 220 12.21 -11.49 -3.72
N ASP A 221 12.13 -11.65 -5.05
CA ASP A 221 12.44 -10.61 -6.03
C ASP A 221 11.55 -9.36 -5.91
N SER A 222 10.24 -9.51 -5.71
CA SER A 222 9.30 -8.40 -5.51
C SER A 222 9.62 -7.62 -4.22
N LEU A 223 9.92 -8.32 -3.13
CA LEU A 223 10.34 -7.69 -1.87
C LEU A 223 11.66 -6.93 -2.05
N ILE A 224 12.64 -7.52 -2.75
CA ILE A 224 13.91 -6.86 -3.06
C ILE A 224 13.68 -5.59 -3.88
N HIS A 225 12.79 -5.63 -4.88
CA HIS A 225 12.42 -4.45 -5.67
C HIS A 225 11.74 -3.36 -4.83
N GLN A 226 10.83 -3.72 -3.92
CA GLN A 226 10.20 -2.77 -3.02
C GLN A 226 11.22 -2.12 -2.06
N ILE A 227 12.09 -2.92 -1.45
CA ILE A 227 13.15 -2.43 -0.56
C ILE A 227 14.08 -1.46 -1.31
N ASN A 228 14.43 -1.78 -2.57
CA ASN A 228 15.25 -0.92 -3.40
C ASN A 228 14.54 0.36 -3.82
N SER A 229 13.24 0.30 -4.08
CA SER A 229 12.41 1.47 -4.41
C SER A 229 12.34 2.43 -3.22
N ILE A 230 12.08 1.91 -2.02
CA ILE A 230 12.02 2.68 -0.77
C ILE A 230 13.39 3.34 -0.50
N LYS A 231 14.49 2.57 -0.56
CA LYS A 231 15.85 3.11 -0.40
C LYS A 231 16.14 4.22 -1.41
N SER A 232 15.74 4.05 -2.65
CA SER A 232 15.95 5.06 -3.70
C SER A 232 15.19 6.36 -3.40
N GLN A 233 13.95 6.27 -2.92
CA GLN A 233 13.15 7.44 -2.54
C GLN A 233 13.77 8.25 -1.39
N TYR A 234 14.38 7.60 -0.39
CA TYR A 234 15.01 8.31 0.73
C TYR A 234 16.28 9.08 0.36
N ILE A 235 16.99 8.63 -0.70
CA ILE A 235 18.27 9.21 -1.12
C ILE A 235 18.06 10.36 -2.10
N VAL A 236 17.06 10.27 -2.98
CA VAL A 236 16.77 11.30 -3.98
C VAL A 236 16.43 12.63 -3.29
N GLY A 237 17.06 13.71 -3.77
CA GLY A 237 16.88 15.06 -3.21
C GLY A 237 17.85 15.42 -2.09
N LYS A 238 18.61 14.47 -1.53
CA LYS A 238 19.69 14.76 -0.56
C LYS A 238 20.93 15.31 -1.30
N MET A 239 21.85 15.94 -0.58
CA MET A 239 23.09 16.46 -1.18
C MET A 239 24.24 15.47 -0.96
N THR A 240 25.20 15.42 -1.89
CA THR A 240 26.38 14.55 -1.74
C THR A 240 27.48 15.26 -0.94
N GLY A 241 28.10 14.59 0.02
CA GLY A 241 29.16 15.13 0.87
C GLY A 241 30.58 15.01 0.31
N LYS A 242 30.81 14.08 -0.64
CA LYS A 242 32.09 13.83 -1.32
C LYS A 242 31.88 13.49 -2.79
N ASP A 243 32.89 13.69 -3.63
CA ASP A 243 32.85 13.20 -5.02
C ASP A 243 32.78 11.67 -5.02
N LEU A 244 31.92 11.10 -5.86
CA LEU A 244 31.79 9.65 -6.04
C LEU A 244 32.20 9.27 -7.46
N TYR A 245 33.12 8.31 -7.57
CA TYR A 245 33.66 7.82 -8.85
C TYR A 245 33.30 6.35 -9.07
N ASP A 246 33.12 5.97 -10.34
CA ASP A 246 32.95 4.57 -10.75
C ASP A 246 34.29 3.81 -10.76
N ALA A 247 34.24 2.50 -11.07
CA ALA A 247 35.44 1.66 -11.08
C ALA A 247 36.49 2.07 -12.12
N GLN A 248 36.07 2.80 -13.17
CA GLN A 248 36.93 3.30 -14.23
C GLN A 248 37.43 4.73 -13.96
N GLY A 249 37.07 5.32 -12.82
CA GLY A 249 37.48 6.66 -12.43
C GLY A 249 36.63 7.78 -13.04
N ASN A 250 35.49 7.48 -13.66
CA ASN A 250 34.57 8.53 -14.11
C ASN A 250 33.71 9.01 -12.95
N LEU A 251 33.45 10.32 -12.95
CA LEU A 251 32.62 10.95 -11.93
C LEU A 251 31.15 10.50 -12.07
N ILE A 252 30.57 9.98 -10.98
CA ILE A 252 29.14 9.65 -10.85
C ILE A 252 28.37 10.89 -10.40
N ILE A 253 28.83 11.53 -9.32
CA ILE A 253 28.27 12.77 -8.78
C ILE A 253 29.37 13.55 -8.04
N SER A 254 29.37 14.88 -8.19
CA SER A 254 30.29 15.74 -7.44
C SER A 254 29.75 16.10 -6.05
N LYS A 255 30.65 16.48 -5.16
CA LYS A 255 30.37 17.06 -3.85
C LYS A 255 29.40 18.24 -3.97
N SER A 256 28.52 18.35 -2.99
CA SER A 256 27.48 19.36 -2.85
C SER A 256 26.48 19.43 -4.01
N LYS A 257 26.31 18.35 -4.80
CA LYS A 257 25.22 18.23 -5.77
C LYS A 257 24.06 17.42 -5.20
N VAL A 258 22.86 17.76 -5.65
CA VAL A 258 21.62 17.06 -5.32
C VAL A 258 21.63 15.70 -5.99
N ILE A 259 21.33 14.66 -5.22
CA ILE A 259 21.26 13.28 -5.70
C ILE A 259 19.95 13.11 -6.48
N THR A 260 20.07 12.76 -7.76
CA THR A 260 18.93 12.46 -8.65
C THR A 260 18.74 10.96 -8.81
N SER A 261 17.56 10.52 -9.27
CA SER A 261 17.29 9.08 -9.51
C SER A 261 18.29 8.46 -10.49
N ARG A 262 18.79 9.24 -11.47
CA ARG A 262 19.82 8.79 -12.41
C ARG A 262 21.15 8.48 -11.70
N VAL A 263 21.52 9.29 -10.70
CA VAL A 263 22.73 9.10 -9.90
C VAL A 263 22.61 7.86 -9.01
N VAL A 264 21.46 7.66 -8.36
CA VAL A 264 21.18 6.46 -7.54
C VAL A 264 21.28 5.20 -8.38
N ASN A 265 20.65 5.17 -9.55
CA ASN A 265 20.69 4.03 -10.46
C ASN A 265 22.11 3.74 -10.97
N ARG A 266 22.90 4.78 -11.27
CA ARG A 266 24.30 4.61 -11.67
C ARG A 266 25.14 4.08 -10.52
N ALA A 267 25.03 4.64 -9.32
CA ALA A 267 25.75 4.16 -8.14
C ALA A 267 25.38 2.72 -7.76
N HIS A 268 24.12 2.32 -7.94
CA HIS A 268 23.68 0.94 -7.71
C HIS A 268 24.33 -0.05 -8.69
N ARG A 269 24.33 0.27 -10.00
CA ARG A 269 24.98 -0.56 -11.03
C ARG A 269 26.48 -0.73 -10.80
N GLU A 270 27.14 0.31 -10.30
CA GLU A 270 28.57 0.29 -9.98
C GLU A 270 28.90 -0.30 -8.59
N GLY A 271 27.89 -0.76 -7.83
CA GLY A 271 28.09 -1.28 -6.47
C GLY A 271 28.52 -0.21 -5.44
N LYS A 272 28.36 1.08 -5.77
CA LYS A 272 28.75 2.25 -4.97
C LYS A 272 27.60 2.86 -4.16
N LEU A 273 26.43 2.21 -4.12
CA LEU A 273 25.25 2.75 -3.44
C LEU A 273 25.45 2.94 -1.92
N ALA A 274 26.14 2.01 -1.25
CA ALA A 274 26.44 2.14 0.18
C ALA A 274 27.33 3.35 0.47
N GLU A 275 28.34 3.59 -0.37
CA GLU A 275 29.24 4.74 -0.26
C GLU A 275 28.50 6.07 -0.49
N LEU A 276 27.52 6.09 -1.42
CA LEU A 276 26.65 7.24 -1.64
C LEU A 276 25.79 7.56 -0.41
N ILE A 277 25.20 6.54 0.23
CA ILE A 277 24.37 6.70 1.43
C ILE A 277 25.19 7.23 2.61
N VAL A 278 26.39 6.69 2.84
CA VAL A 278 27.26 7.12 3.94
C VAL A 278 27.71 8.58 3.77
N ASN A 279 27.92 9.01 2.54
CA ASN A 279 28.37 10.37 2.25
C ASN A 279 27.24 11.37 1.98
N MET A 280 25.96 11.02 2.15
CA MET A 280 24.87 11.98 1.93
C MET A 280 24.76 13.01 3.06
N LYS A 281 24.41 14.24 2.73
CA LYS A 281 24.09 15.32 3.67
C LYS A 281 22.60 15.67 3.59
N ILE A 282 21.97 15.81 4.75
CA ILE A 282 20.58 16.22 4.88
C ILE A 282 20.54 17.75 4.89
N SER A 283 20.04 18.35 3.81
CA SER A 283 19.83 19.78 3.73
C SER A 283 18.94 20.25 4.89
N GLY A 284 19.44 21.17 5.71
CA GLY A 284 18.71 21.74 6.86
C GLY A 284 18.97 21.08 8.22
N LEU A 285 19.82 20.06 8.30
CA LEU A 285 20.20 19.39 9.56
C LEU A 285 21.73 19.33 9.68
N GLY A 286 22.35 20.49 9.96
CA GLY A 286 23.74 20.59 10.45
C GLY A 286 24.80 21.05 9.44
N GLU A 287 25.53 22.09 9.88
CA GLU A 287 26.81 22.66 9.39
C GLU A 287 26.77 23.54 8.13
N ASP A 288 26.57 24.85 8.38
CA ASP A 288 27.44 25.91 7.83
C ASP A 288 28.90 25.68 8.28
#